data_AF-A0A7W7SFV5-F1
#
_entry.id   AF-A0A7W7SFV5-F1
#
_cell.length_a   1.000
_cell.length_b   1.000
_cell.length_c   1.000
_cell.angle_alpha   90.00
_cell.angle_beta   90.00
_cell.angle_gamma   90.00
#
_symmetry.space_group_name_H-M   'P 1'
#
loop_
_entity.id
_entity.type
_entity.pdbx_description
1 polymer ?
#
loop_
_entity_poly.entity_id
_entity_poly.type
_entity_poly.pdbx_seq_one_letter_code
_entity_poly.pdbx_strand_id
1 'polypeptide(L)'
;MGLTRRYRHMNWTATPDLEPDAPPTLHLFQCNGENEQGILCGQQSAAGEDFEAARGWSFQHLQTNPDHRSYSHVLSRPWRMLPEIEPGPEPIVPLSDTAHG
;
A
#
# COMPACT_ATOMS: atom_id res chain seq x y z
N MET A 1 32.80 18.67 -14.96
CA MET A 1 31.73 19.38 -14.24
C MET A 1 30.81 18.35 -13.61
N GLY A 2 30.83 18.23 -12.28
CA GLY A 2 29.92 17.35 -11.54
C GLY A 2 28.73 18.16 -11.02
N LEU A 3 27.52 17.60 -11.10
CA LEU A 3 26.31 18.22 -10.57
C LEU A 3 26.26 17.99 -9.05
N THR A 4 26.36 19.05 -8.25
CA THR A 4 26.14 18.95 -6.79
C THR A 4 24.66 19.17 -6.50
N ARG A 5 23.98 18.17 -5.94
CA ARG A 5 22.60 18.28 -5.44
C ARG A 5 22.61 18.45 -3.92
N ARG A 6 21.83 19.41 -3.42
CA ARG A 6 21.57 19.59 -1.99
C ARG A 6 20.22 18.97 -1.65
N TYR A 7 20.18 18.17 -0.59
CA TYR A 7 18.95 17.57 -0.07
C TYR A 7 18.71 18.08 1.36
N ARG A 8 17.44 18.23 1.74
CA ARG A 8 17.02 18.56 3.12
C ARG A 8 16.30 17.36 3.72
N HIS A 9 16.71 16.93 4.91
CA HIS A 9 15.92 15.98 5.69
C HIS A 9 14.68 16.67 6.26
N MET A 10 13.53 16.05 6.10
CA MET A 10 12.24 16.56 6.54
C MET A 10 11.46 15.46 7.26
N ASN A 11 10.61 15.87 8.20
CA ASN A 11 9.66 14.98 8.84
C ASN A 11 8.43 14.85 7.95
N TRP A 12 7.99 13.61 7.77
CA TRP A 12 6.82 13.25 7.00
C TRP A 12 5.92 12.34 7.82
N THR A 13 4.61 12.50 7.66
CA THR A 13 3.59 11.64 8.25
C THR A 13 2.85 10.90 7.14
N ALA A 14 2.81 9.57 7.22
CA ALA A 14 1.96 8.77 6.37
C ALA A 14 0.54 8.72 6.96
N THR A 15 -0.48 9.01 6.16
CA THR A 15 -1.89 8.91 6.57
C THR A 15 -2.72 8.28 5.45
N PRO A 16 -3.83 7.58 5.75
CA PRO A 16 -4.76 7.14 4.72
C PRO A 16 -5.20 8.32 3.86
N ASP A 17 -5.32 8.08 2.56
CA ASP A 17 -5.92 9.05 1.68
C ASP A 17 -7.44 8.94 1.78
N LEU A 18 -8.08 10.04 2.16
CA LEU A 18 -9.52 10.16 2.37
C LEU A 18 -10.11 11.28 1.52
N GLU A 19 -9.34 11.83 0.57
CA GLU A 19 -9.86 12.83 -0.36
C GLU A 19 -10.99 12.23 -1.22
N PRO A 20 -11.97 13.03 -1.66
CA PRO A 20 -13.12 12.52 -2.41
C PRO A 20 -12.77 11.82 -3.73
N ASP A 21 -11.61 12.12 -4.31
CA ASP A 21 -11.09 11.54 -5.55
C ASP A 21 -10.04 10.44 -5.32
N ALA A 22 -9.74 10.10 -4.06
CA ALA A 22 -8.84 9.01 -3.74
C ALA A 22 -9.42 7.66 -4.23
N PRO A 23 -8.58 6.74 -4.74
CA PRO A 23 -9.01 5.39 -5.06
C PRO A 23 -9.66 4.70 -3.84
N PRO A 24 -10.65 3.84 -4.01
CA PRO A 24 -11.30 3.20 -2.87
C PRO A 24 -10.38 2.21 -2.15
N THR A 25 -10.72 1.92 -0.90
CA THR A 25 -10.11 0.79 -0.19
C THR A 25 -10.75 -0.51 -0.69
N LEU A 26 -9.92 -1.48 -1.08
CA LEU A 26 -10.37 -2.78 -1.57
C LEU A 26 -9.95 -3.90 -0.62
N HIS A 27 -10.92 -4.77 -0.33
CA HIS A 27 -10.80 -5.95 0.51
C HIS A 27 -10.81 -7.20 -0.37
N LEU A 28 -9.87 -8.11 -0.10
CA LEU A 28 -9.80 -9.43 -0.71
C LEU A 28 -9.43 -10.46 0.36
N PHE A 29 -10.03 -11.64 0.32
CA PHE A 29 -9.64 -12.75 1.18
C PHE A 29 -8.97 -13.85 0.35
N GLN A 30 -7.90 -14.43 0.86
CA GLN A 30 -7.17 -15.54 0.24
C GLN A 30 -7.18 -16.75 1.17
N CYS A 31 -7.46 -17.93 0.63
CA CYS A 31 -7.36 -19.20 1.35
C CYS A 31 -5.90 -19.65 1.46
N ASN A 32 -5.47 -19.96 2.69
CA ASN A 32 -4.14 -20.49 3.01
C ASN A 32 -4.19 -21.99 3.41
N GLY A 33 -5.32 -22.67 3.22
CA GLY A 33 -5.39 -24.13 3.37
C GLY A 33 -4.49 -24.86 2.37
N GLU A 34 -4.16 -26.10 2.67
CA GLU A 34 -3.36 -26.99 1.83
C GLU A 34 -4.16 -28.26 1.50
N ASN A 35 -3.84 -28.91 0.39
CA ASN A 35 -4.33 -30.26 0.11
C ASN A 35 -3.47 -31.34 0.79
N GLU A 36 -3.83 -32.61 0.60
CA GLU A 36 -3.10 -33.76 1.18
C GLU A 36 -1.62 -33.82 0.78
N GLN A 37 -1.25 -33.20 -0.34
CA GLN A 37 0.12 -33.12 -0.84
C GLN A 37 0.88 -31.90 -0.30
N GLY A 38 0.29 -31.12 0.61
CA GLY A 38 0.88 -29.89 1.16
C GLY A 38 0.93 -28.74 0.14
N ILE A 39 0.11 -28.78 -0.91
CA ILE A 39 0.03 -27.71 -1.90
C ILE A 39 -0.99 -26.68 -1.44
N LEU A 40 -0.56 -25.42 -1.36
CA LEU A 40 -1.40 -24.30 -0.99
C LEU A 40 -2.58 -24.14 -1.96
N CYS A 41 -3.78 -23.93 -1.41
CA CYS A 41 -5.00 -23.67 -2.16
C CYS A 41 -4.92 -22.35 -2.95
N GLY A 42 -4.57 -21.26 -2.28
CA GLY A 42 -4.33 -19.95 -2.91
C GLY A 42 -5.54 -19.27 -3.55
N GLN A 43 -6.73 -19.87 -3.51
CA GLN A 43 -7.95 -19.26 -4.05
C GLN A 43 -8.29 -17.96 -3.32
N GLN A 44 -8.94 -17.03 -4.03
CA GLN A 44 -9.23 -15.69 -3.54
C GLN A 44 -10.70 -15.32 -3.77
N SER A 45 -11.24 -14.46 -2.90
CA SER A 45 -12.46 -13.73 -3.17
C SER A 45 -12.23 -12.72 -4.30
N ALA A 46 -13.32 -12.20 -4.88
CA ALA A 46 -13.22 -10.95 -5.63
C ALA A 46 -12.75 -9.82 -4.70
N ALA A 47 -11.98 -8.88 -5.25
CA ALA A 47 -11.66 -7.64 -4.55
C ALA A 47 -12.89 -6.72 -4.58
N GLY A 48 -13.21 -6.08 -3.46
CA GLY A 48 -14.35 -5.16 -3.38
C GLY A 48 -14.30 -4.22 -2.17
N GLU A 49 -15.12 -3.18 -2.19
CA GLU A 49 -15.16 -2.17 -1.12
C GLU A 49 -15.88 -2.66 0.15
N ASP A 50 -16.77 -3.64 0.02
CA ASP A 50 -17.48 -4.23 1.15
C ASP A 50 -16.66 -5.35 1.78
N PHE A 51 -16.16 -5.09 3.00
CA PHE A 51 -15.44 -6.06 3.81
C PHE A 51 -16.26 -7.33 4.09
N GLU A 52 -17.54 -7.22 4.45
CA GLU A 52 -18.34 -8.40 4.82
C GLU A 52 -18.67 -9.24 3.60
N ALA A 53 -18.86 -8.64 2.43
CA ALA A 53 -18.98 -9.39 1.18
C ALA A 53 -17.70 -10.18 0.86
N ALA A 54 -16.53 -9.54 0.96
CA ALA A 54 -15.24 -10.19 0.73
C ALA A 54 -14.96 -11.30 1.77
N ARG A 55 -15.26 -11.04 3.06
CA ARG A 55 -15.13 -12.02 4.14
C ARG A 55 -16.14 -13.16 4.00
N GLY A 56 -17.35 -12.87 3.53
CA GLY A 56 -18.42 -13.84 3.28
C GLY A 56 -17.98 -15.01 2.40
N TRP A 57 -17.12 -14.73 1.42
CA TRP A 57 -16.49 -15.74 0.58
C TRP A 57 -15.75 -16.83 1.39
N SER A 58 -15.08 -16.49 2.51
CA SER A 58 -14.38 -17.49 3.33
C SER A 58 -15.34 -18.54 3.92
N PHE A 59 -16.57 -18.14 4.28
CA PHE A 59 -17.58 -19.08 4.75
C PHE A 59 -18.13 -19.97 3.63
N GLN A 60 -18.31 -19.41 2.44
CA GLN A 60 -18.72 -20.19 1.26
C GLN A 60 -17.64 -21.20 0.87
N HIS A 61 -16.38 -20.78 0.89
CA HIS A 61 -15.23 -21.62 0.60
C HIS A 61 -15.06 -22.76 1.60
N LEU A 62 -15.26 -22.47 2.89
CA LEU A 62 -15.21 -23.47 3.97
C LEU A 62 -16.30 -24.55 3.81
N GLN A 63 -17.50 -24.18 3.35
CA GLN A 63 -18.59 -25.14 3.15
C GLN A 63 -18.23 -26.23 2.12
N THR A 64 -17.49 -25.86 1.07
CA THR A 64 -17.02 -26.81 0.06
C THR A 64 -15.69 -27.45 0.42
N ASN A 65 -14.92 -26.86 1.35
CA ASN A 65 -13.58 -27.30 1.74
C ASN A 65 -13.40 -27.28 3.29
N PRO A 66 -13.92 -28.28 4.03
CA PRO A 66 -14.00 -28.24 5.50
C PRO A 66 -12.64 -28.15 6.25
N ASP A 67 -11.54 -28.51 5.60
CA ASP A 67 -10.19 -28.44 6.17
C ASP A 67 -9.46 -27.13 5.86
N HIS A 68 -10.02 -26.28 4.99
CA HIS A 68 -9.45 -24.98 4.66
C HIS A 68 -9.86 -23.94 5.71
N ARG A 69 -9.12 -23.90 6.83
CA ARG A 69 -9.47 -23.09 8.02
C ARG A 69 -8.58 -21.86 8.23
N SER A 70 -7.63 -21.61 7.34
CA SER A 70 -6.71 -20.47 7.41
C SER A 70 -6.92 -19.54 6.22
N TYR A 71 -7.03 -18.23 6.48
CA TYR A 71 -7.30 -17.20 5.48
C TYR A 71 -6.49 -15.94 5.75
N SER A 72 -6.02 -15.29 4.68
CA SER A 72 -5.38 -13.97 4.71
C SER A 72 -6.36 -12.91 4.23
N HIS A 73 -6.44 -11.78 4.92
CA HIS A 73 -7.10 -10.58 4.42
C HIS A 73 -6.06 -9.69 3.74
N VAL A 74 -6.22 -9.49 2.43
CA VAL A 74 -5.40 -8.59 1.60
C VAL A 74 -6.16 -7.29 1.44
N LEU A 75 -5.54 -6.20 1.90
CA LEU A 75 -6.12 -4.86 1.89
C LEU A 75 -5.32 -3.96 0.95
N SER A 76 -5.98 -3.36 -0.04
CA SER A 76 -5.46 -2.22 -0.79
C SER A 76 -6.10 -0.95 -0.25
N ARG A 77 -5.30 -0.05 0.33
CA ARG A 77 -5.78 1.24 0.86
C ARG A 77 -4.88 2.34 0.32
N PRO A 78 -5.42 3.44 -0.22
CA PRO A 78 -4.59 4.57 -0.64
C PRO A 78 -3.98 5.27 0.59
N TRP A 79 -2.77 5.78 0.42
CA TRP A 79 -2.04 6.53 1.45
C TRP A 79 -1.37 7.74 0.83
N ARG A 80 -1.23 8.79 1.62
CA ARG A 80 -0.50 10.00 1.29
C ARG A 80 0.58 10.32 2.31
N MET A 81 1.64 10.95 1.83
CA MET A 81 2.74 11.45 2.65
C MET A 81 2.56 12.95 2.83
N LEU A 82 2.37 13.39 4.07
CA LEU A 82 2.20 14.80 4.41
C LEU A 82 3.49 15.32 5.08
N PRO A 83 4.11 16.38 4.58
CA PRO A 83 5.27 16.97 5.24
C PRO A 83 4.80 17.76 6.47
N GLU A 84 5.61 17.81 7.53
CA GLU A 84 5.32 18.66 8.71
C GLU A 84 5.31 20.16 8.33
N ILE A 85 6.15 20.52 7.35
CA ILE A 85 6.23 21.86 6.79
C ILE A 85 6.23 21.68 5.27
N GLU A 86 5.32 22.33 4.56
CA GLU A 86 5.32 22.30 3.10
C GLU A 86 6.69 22.73 2.56
N PRO A 87 7.31 21.94 1.66
CA PRO A 87 8.54 22.36 1.04
C PRO A 87 8.25 23.63 0.22
N GLY A 88 8.88 24.73 0.62
CA GLY A 88 8.88 25.95 -0.19
C GLY A 88 9.48 25.70 -1.57
N PRO A 89 9.27 26.60 -2.54
CA PRO A 89 9.94 26.48 -3.84
C PRO A 89 11.44 26.32 -3.62
N GLU A 90 12.05 25.34 -4.27
CA GLU A 90 13.50 25.15 -4.15
C GLU A 90 14.20 26.47 -4.48
N PRO A 91 15.05 27.01 -3.59
CA PRO A 91 15.81 28.20 -3.92
C PRO A 91 16.69 27.87 -5.12
N ILE A 92 16.53 28.63 -6.21
CA ILE A 92 17.43 28.56 -7.36
C ILE A 92 18.78 29.07 -6.84
N VAL A 93 19.65 28.16 -6.41
CA VAL A 93 21.00 28.52 -6.00
C VAL A 93 21.80 28.68 -7.30
N PRO A 94 22.20 29.90 -7.70
CA PRO A 94 23.10 30.05 -8.84
C PRO A 94 24.39 29.29 -8.50
N LEU A 95 24.93 28.56 -9.48
CA LEU A 95 26.29 28.02 -9.40
C LEU A 95 27.21 29.20 -9.09
N SER A 96 27.64 29.34 -7.84
CA SER A 96 28.66 30.30 -7.48
C SER A 96 29.94 29.87 -8.16
N ASP A 97 30.42 30.69 -9.09
CA ASP A 97 31.76 30.61 -9.66
C ASP A 97 32.78 30.76 -8.53
N THR A 98 33.17 29.64 -7.91
CA THR A 98 34.41 29.60 -7.15
C THR A 98 35.55 29.45 -8.13
N ALA A 99 35.80 30.51 -8.89
CA ALA A 99 37.07 30.77 -9.53
C ALA A 99 37.72 31.97 -8.81
N HIS A 100 38.99 31.78 -8.45
CA HIS A 100 40.00 32.75 -7.99
C HIS A 100 40.21 32.88 -6.48
N GLY A 101 41.45 32.56 -6.10
CA GLY A 101 42.07 32.76 -4.79
C GLY A 101 43.21 31.77 -4.58
#